data_AF-A0A5Q4E2E9-F1
#
_entry.id   AF-A0A5Q4E2E9-F1
#
_cell.length_a   1.000
_cell.length_b   1.000
_cell.length_c   1.000
_cell.angle_alpha   90.00
_cell.angle_beta   90.00
_cell.angle_gamma   90.00
#
_symmetry.space_group_name_H-M   'P 1'
#
loop_
_entity.id
_entity.type
_entity.pdbx_description
1 polymer ?
#
loop_
_entity_poly.entity_id
_entity_poly.type
_entity_poly.pdbx_seq_one_letter_code
_entity_poly.pdbx_strand_id
1 'polypeptide(L)'
;GINGVGRNSLGTFFYAVSIGLLTAIFWPLGLPQYAALGILVMTWGDGLAALVGQNFGRHPYKIFGNQKSWEGSLAMATASLVVGLLVLGLTAGFTPVVVGTAVVVAIAATLLETLSFYGLDNLTVPLGSAALAYGLMLGWG
;
A
#
# COMPACT_ATOMS: atom_id res chain seq x y z
N GLY A 1 -22.64 19.23 8.38
CA GLY A 1 -22.41 17.81 8.08
C GLY A 1 -22.56 17.46 6.61
N ILE A 2 -21.99 18.22 5.67
CA ILE A 2 -21.97 17.89 4.23
C ILE A 2 -20.54 17.59 3.70
N ASN A 3 -19.51 18.06 4.41
CA ASN A 3 -18.10 17.86 4.03
C ASN A 3 -17.54 16.47 4.41
N GLY A 4 -18.26 15.70 5.24
CA GLY A 4 -17.85 14.34 5.63
C GLY A 4 -18.22 13.28 4.59
N VAL A 5 -19.33 13.47 3.88
CA VAL A 5 -19.82 12.52 2.87
C VAL A 5 -18.99 12.61 1.59
N GLY A 6 -18.63 13.82 1.14
CA GLY A 6 -17.77 14.01 -0.03
C GLY A 6 -16.37 13.43 0.13
N ARG A 7 -15.78 13.51 1.33
CA ARG A 7 -14.42 12.97 1.60
C ARG A 7 -14.37 11.44 1.60
N ASN A 8 -15.33 10.77 2.23
CA ASN A 8 -15.41 9.30 2.20
C ASN A 8 -15.72 8.75 0.80
N SER A 9 -16.51 9.49 0.01
CA SER A 9 -16.81 9.14 -1.38
C SER A 9 -15.56 9.14 -2.28
N LEU A 10 -14.71 10.17 -2.17
CA LEU A 10 -13.47 10.26 -2.95
C LEU A 10 -12.50 9.10 -2.66
N GLY A 11 -12.31 8.75 -1.39
CA GLY A 11 -11.45 7.61 -1.03
C GLY A 11 -11.95 6.29 -1.64
N THR A 12 -13.26 6.04 -1.59
CA THR A 12 -13.85 4.82 -2.16
C THR A 12 -13.78 4.82 -3.69
N PHE A 13 -13.94 5.99 -4.32
CA PHE A 13 -13.74 6.15 -5.75
C PHE A 13 -12.30 5.86 -6.18
N PHE A 14 -11.31 6.46 -5.51
CA PHE A 14 -9.89 6.21 -5.77
C PHE A 14 -9.53 4.73 -5.60
N TYR A 15 -10.06 4.08 -4.57
CA TYR A 15 -9.89 2.66 -4.34
C TYR A 15 -10.37 1.81 -5.54
N ALA A 16 -11.58 2.09 -6.05
CA ALA A 16 -12.12 1.40 -7.22
C ALA A 16 -11.30 1.66 -8.49
N VAL A 17 -10.85 2.91 -8.68
CA VAL A 17 -9.96 3.29 -9.79
C VAL A 17 -8.64 2.53 -9.72
N SER A 18 -8.01 2.43 -8.55
CA SER A 18 -6.76 1.69 -8.34
C SER A 18 -6.88 0.22 -8.71
N ILE A 19 -7.92 -0.46 -8.25
CA ILE A 19 -8.17 -1.87 -8.59
C ILE A 19 -8.37 -2.01 -10.10
N GLY A 20 -9.17 -1.13 -10.70
CA GLY A 20 -9.42 -1.12 -12.14
C GLY A 20 -8.13 -0.95 -12.94
N LEU A 21 -7.29 0.03 -12.59
CA LEU A 21 -6.02 0.29 -13.24
C LEU A 21 -5.02 -0.85 -13.06
N LEU A 22 -4.83 -1.34 -11.84
CA LEU A 22 -3.93 -2.46 -11.56
C LEU A 22 -4.32 -3.70 -12.35
N THR A 23 -5.62 -4.02 -12.36
CA THR A 23 -6.14 -5.17 -13.12
C THR A 23 -5.96 -4.94 -14.61
N ALA A 24 -6.32 -3.77 -15.13
CA ALA A 24 -6.21 -3.45 -16.56
C ALA A 24 -4.75 -3.49 -17.06
N ILE A 25 -3.78 -3.14 -16.22
CA ILE A 25 -2.35 -3.13 -16.58
C ILE A 25 -1.76 -4.55 -16.47
N PHE A 26 -1.88 -5.19 -15.32
CA PHE A 26 -1.11 -6.42 -15.04
C PHE A 26 -1.79 -7.70 -15.51
N TRP A 27 -3.11 -7.71 -15.67
CA TRP A 27 -3.84 -8.89 -16.11
C TRP A 27 -3.51 -9.28 -17.56
N PRO A 28 -3.54 -8.36 -18.55
CA PRO A 28 -3.18 -8.69 -19.93
C PRO A 28 -1.70 -9.06 -20.11
N LEU A 29 -0.83 -8.58 -19.21
CA LEU A 29 0.59 -8.92 -19.21
C LEU A 29 0.89 -10.31 -18.64
N GLY A 30 -0.12 -11.01 -18.09
CA GLY A 30 0.08 -12.30 -17.43
C GLY A 30 0.82 -12.18 -16.10
N LEU A 31 0.78 -11.01 -15.47
CA LEU A 31 1.50 -10.71 -14.21
C LEU A 31 0.56 -10.29 -13.07
N PRO A 32 -0.55 -11.03 -12.81
CA PRO A 32 -1.56 -10.63 -11.84
C PRO A 32 -1.03 -10.48 -10.41
N GLN A 33 0.12 -11.08 -10.09
CA GLN A 33 0.76 -10.98 -8.78
C GLN A 33 1.09 -9.53 -8.38
N TYR A 34 1.44 -8.65 -9.32
CA TYR A 34 1.72 -7.25 -8.98
C TYR A 34 0.45 -6.45 -8.71
N ALA A 35 -0.63 -6.73 -9.45
CA ALA A 35 -1.95 -6.18 -9.13
C ALA A 35 -2.41 -6.66 -7.73
N ALA A 36 -2.31 -7.96 -7.47
CA ALA A 36 -2.65 -8.53 -6.17
C ALA A 36 -1.82 -7.91 -5.04
N LEU A 37 -0.51 -7.74 -5.24
CA LEU A 37 0.38 -7.08 -4.27
C LEU A 37 -0.09 -5.66 -3.96
N GLY A 38 -0.32 -4.83 -4.98
CA GLY A 38 -0.76 -3.45 -4.77
C GLY A 38 -2.08 -3.36 -4.00
N ILE A 39 -3.07 -4.17 -4.41
CA ILE A 39 -4.39 -4.22 -3.76
C ILE A 39 -4.28 -4.71 -2.31
N LEU A 40 -3.51 -5.77 -2.06
CA LEU A 40 -3.35 -6.35 -0.74
C LEU A 40 -2.55 -5.44 0.20
N VAL A 41 -1.53 -4.74 -0.30
CA VAL A 41 -0.76 -3.77 0.48
C VAL A 41 -1.66 -2.63 0.94
N MET A 42 -2.47 -2.06 0.05
CA MET A 42 -3.43 -1.02 0.44
C MET A 42 -4.47 -1.57 1.44
N THR A 43 -5.12 -2.70 1.13
CA THR A 43 -6.21 -3.22 1.98
C THR A 43 -5.77 -3.63 3.37
N TRP A 44 -4.68 -4.38 3.49
CA TRP A 44 -4.17 -4.82 4.78
C TRP A 44 -3.31 -3.77 5.46
N GLY A 45 -2.45 -3.08 4.70
CA GLY A 45 -1.58 -2.04 5.21
C GLY A 45 -2.36 -0.87 5.79
N ASP A 46 -3.13 -0.16 4.96
CA ASP A 46 -3.87 1.03 5.41
C ASP A 46 -4.96 0.64 6.43
N GLY A 47 -5.61 -0.52 6.24
CA GLY A 47 -6.60 -1.04 7.17
C GLY A 47 -6.04 -1.30 8.57
N LEU A 48 -4.88 -1.98 8.66
CA LEU A 48 -4.22 -2.23 9.94
C LEU A 48 -3.58 -0.96 10.53
N ALA A 49 -3.02 -0.09 9.69
CA ALA A 49 -2.48 1.20 10.13
C ALA A 49 -3.56 2.07 10.81
N ALA A 50 -4.75 2.13 10.20
CA ALA A 50 -5.89 2.83 10.77
C ALA A 50 -6.37 2.19 12.08
N LEU A 51 -6.50 0.86 12.11
CA LEU A 51 -6.96 0.14 13.30
C LEU A 51 -5.98 0.26 14.47
N VAL A 52 -4.68 0.09 14.21
CA VAL A 52 -3.63 0.22 15.22
C VAL A 52 -3.48 1.67 15.65
N GLY A 53 -3.48 2.62 14.71
CA GLY A 53 -3.35 4.03 15.03
C GLY A 53 -4.51 4.58 15.87
N GLN A 54 -5.73 4.12 15.63
CA GLN A 54 -6.90 4.55 16.43
C GLN A 54 -6.94 3.91 17.82
N ASN A 55 -6.55 2.64 17.95
CA ASN A 55 -6.68 1.90 19.22
C ASN A 55 -5.42 1.99 20.10
N PHE A 56 -4.24 2.13 19.50
CA PHE A 56 -2.94 2.03 20.17
C PHE A 56 -1.99 3.19 19.85
N GLY A 57 -2.41 4.17 19.05
CA GLY A 57 -1.58 5.34 18.70
C GLY A 57 -1.27 6.21 19.92
N ARG A 58 -0.11 5.99 20.55
CA ARG A 58 0.35 6.75 21.72
C ARG A 58 1.31 7.86 21.33
N HIS A 59 1.99 7.72 20.19
CA HIS A 59 2.96 8.69 19.71
C HIS A 59 2.45 9.33 18.41
N PRO A 60 1.52 10.30 18.51
CA PRO A 60 1.01 10.98 17.34
C PRO A 60 2.05 11.94 16.76
N TYR A 61 2.03 12.08 15.44
CA TYR A 61 2.78 13.10 14.72
C TYR A 61 1.90 13.69 13.61
N LYS A 62 2.30 14.87 13.10
CA LYS A 62 1.54 15.58 12.07
C LYS A 62 2.36 15.71 10.80
N ILE A 63 1.77 15.30 9.69
CA ILE A 63 2.29 15.52 8.34
C ILE A 63 1.18 16.16 7.51
N PHE A 64 1.49 17.29 6.86
CA PHE A 64 0.55 18.05 6.02
C PHE A 64 -0.85 18.31 6.65
N GLY A 65 -0.88 18.50 7.98
CA GLY A 65 -2.12 18.75 8.73
C GLY A 65 -2.92 17.50 9.11
N ASN A 66 -2.51 16.31 8.65
CA ASN A 66 -3.12 15.04 9.03
C ASN A 66 -2.43 14.47 10.27
N GLN A 67 -3.19 13.97 11.24
CA GLN A 67 -2.63 13.27 12.41
C GLN A 67 -2.42 11.80 12.06
N LYS A 68 -1.19 11.34 12.24
CA LYS A 68 -0.77 9.95 12.12
C LYS A 68 -0.13 9.52 13.45
N SER A 69 0.18 8.23 13.59
CA SER A 69 0.86 7.70 14.78
C SER A 69 1.99 6.77 14.35
N TRP A 70 3.07 6.75 15.13
CA TRP A 70 4.19 5.85 14.86
C TRP A 70 3.75 4.38 14.87
N GLU A 71 2.81 4.03 15.74
CA GLU A 71 2.24 2.69 15.82
C GLU A 71 1.47 2.31 14.55
N GLY A 72 0.67 3.24 14.01
CA GLY A 72 -0.01 3.05 12.73
C GLY A 72 0.96 2.86 11.57
N SER A 73 2.02 3.66 11.49
CA SER A 73 3.04 3.50 10.44
C SER A 73 3.85 2.21 10.57
N LEU A 74 4.12 1.76 11.79
CA LEU A 74 4.74 0.45 12.01
C LEU A 74 3.81 -0.69 11.57
N ALA A 75 2.51 -0.57 11.83
CA ALA A 75 1.51 -1.51 11.34
C ALA A 75 1.45 -1.51 9.80
N MET A 76 1.49 -0.34 9.16
CA MET A 76 1.58 -0.21 7.70
C MET A 76 2.80 -0.94 7.13
N ALA A 77 3.98 -0.66 7.68
CA ALA A 77 5.23 -1.25 7.22
C ALA A 77 5.25 -2.77 7.40
N THR A 78 4.83 -3.26 8.57
CA THR A 78 4.82 -4.71 8.87
C THR A 78 3.81 -5.47 8.02
N ALA A 79 2.59 -4.95 7.87
CA ALA A 79 1.57 -5.56 7.01
C ALA A 79 2.00 -5.57 5.54
N SER A 80 2.54 -4.45 5.05
CA SER A 80 3.04 -4.35 3.66
C SER A 80 4.19 -5.31 3.39
N LEU A 81 5.10 -5.47 4.36
CA LEU A 81 6.22 -6.42 4.27
C LEU A 81 5.71 -7.86 4.20
N VAL A 82 4.78 -8.24 5.07
CA VAL A 82 4.20 -9.58 5.08
C VAL A 82 3.48 -9.87 3.77
N VAL A 83 2.66 -8.93 3.29
CA VAL A 83 1.97 -9.06 1.99
C VAL A 83 2.98 -9.19 0.85
N GLY A 84 4.00 -8.33 0.80
CA GLY A 84 5.03 -8.37 -0.24
C GLY A 84 5.77 -9.70 -0.26
N LEU A 85 6.19 -10.20 0.91
CA LEU A 85 6.87 -11.49 1.05
C LEU A 85 5.97 -12.66 0.64
N LEU A 86 4.69 -12.65 1.02
CA LEU A 86 3.78 -13.72 0.65
C LEU A 86 3.48 -13.71 -0.84
N VAL A 87 3.10 -12.55 -1.41
CA VAL A 87 2.71 -12.48 -2.82
C VAL A 87 3.91 -12.77 -3.73
N LEU A 88 5.06 -12.12 -3.51
CA LEU A 88 6.24 -12.33 -4.35
C LEU A 88 6.91 -13.67 -4.05
N GLY A 89 7.00 -14.07 -2.77
CA GLY A 89 7.63 -15.33 -2.39
C GLY A 89 6.88 -16.56 -2.89
N LEU A 90 5.54 -16.53 -2.88
CA LEU A 90 4.73 -17.64 -3.39
C LEU A 90 4.67 -17.68 -4.93
N THR A 91 4.94 -16.58 -5.62
CA THR A 91 4.84 -16.52 -7.10
C THR A 91 6.19 -16.57 -7.80
N ALA A 92 7.26 -16.08 -7.17
CA ALA A 92 8.62 -16.00 -7.73
C ALA A 92 9.68 -16.71 -6.88
N GLY A 93 9.32 -17.25 -5.70
CA GLY A 93 10.21 -17.93 -4.77
C GLY A 93 10.85 -17.00 -3.73
N PHE A 94 11.24 -17.55 -2.58
CA PHE A 94 11.87 -16.79 -1.49
C PHE A 94 13.37 -16.58 -1.72
N THR A 95 13.70 -15.63 -2.58
CA THR A 95 15.09 -15.23 -2.88
C THR A 95 15.48 -13.94 -2.14
N PRO A 96 16.78 -13.64 -1.98
CA PRO A 96 17.22 -12.36 -1.43
C PRO A 96 16.66 -11.15 -2.20
N VAL A 97 16.47 -11.28 -3.52
CA VAL A 97 15.85 -10.24 -4.36
C VAL A 97 14.41 -10.00 -3.95
N VAL A 98 13.62 -11.07 -3.76
CA VAL A 98 12.23 -10.96 -3.32
C VAL A 98 12.12 -10.33 -1.93
N VAL A 99 12.99 -10.73 -1.00
CA VAL A 99 13.03 -10.12 0.35
C VAL A 99 13.40 -8.64 0.25
N GLY A 100 14.41 -8.29 -0.55
CA GLY A 100 14.82 -6.91 -0.78
C GLY A 100 13.70 -6.07 -1.39
N THR A 101 13.03 -6.57 -2.42
CA THR A 101 11.88 -5.92 -3.04
C THR A 101 10.74 -5.70 -2.04
N ALA A 102 10.39 -6.72 -1.25
CA ALA A 102 9.31 -6.62 -0.27
C ALA A 102 9.61 -5.56 0.81
N VAL A 103 10.87 -5.46 1.27
CA VAL A 103 11.30 -4.42 2.21
C VAL A 103 11.17 -3.03 1.60
N VAL A 104 11.65 -2.85 0.36
CA VAL A 104 11.58 -1.56 -0.33
C VAL A 104 10.13 -1.14 -0.58
N VAL A 105 9.27 -2.09 -0.98
CA VAL A 105 7.83 -1.87 -1.13
C VAL A 105 7.20 -1.46 0.21
N ALA A 106 7.51 -2.15 1.31
CA ALA A 106 6.94 -1.81 2.61
C ALA A 106 7.30 -0.40 3.09
N ILE A 107 8.56 0.01 2.87
CA ILE A 107 9.02 1.37 3.16
C ILE A 107 8.30 2.38 2.28
N ALA A 108 8.25 2.14 0.96
CA ALA A 108 7.60 3.03 0.02
C ALA A 108 6.09 3.18 0.31
N ALA A 109 5.39 2.07 0.58
CA ALA A 109 3.97 2.07 0.91
C ALA A 109 3.70 2.89 2.17
N THR A 110 4.54 2.75 3.21
CA THR A 110 4.45 3.56 4.44
C THR A 110 4.70 5.04 4.16
N LEU A 111 5.69 5.37 3.33
CA LEU A 111 5.94 6.76 2.94
C LEU A 111 4.75 7.34 2.15
N LEU A 112 4.18 6.59 1.23
CA LEU A 112 3.00 7.01 0.47
C LEU A 112 1.79 7.20 1.38
N GLU A 113 1.54 6.30 2.34
CA GLU A 113 0.46 6.40 3.33
C GLU A 113 0.60 7.64 4.23
N THR A 114 1.83 7.92 4.65
CA THR A 114 2.13 9.04 5.55
C THR A 114 2.10 10.40 4.86
N LEU A 115 2.50 10.47 3.59
CA LEU A 115 2.53 11.70 2.79
C LEU A 115 1.21 12.00 2.07
N SER A 116 0.32 11.01 1.94
CA SER A 116 -0.94 11.16 1.21
C SER A 116 -1.97 11.98 1.97
N PHE A 117 -2.75 12.74 1.21
CA PHE A 117 -3.80 13.62 1.70
C PHE A 117 -5.12 13.35 0.96
N TYR A 118 -6.25 13.71 1.58
CA TYR A 118 -7.59 13.65 0.97
C TYR A 118 -8.00 12.32 0.30
N GLY A 119 -7.54 11.16 0.80
CA GLY A 119 -7.88 9.85 0.23
C GLY A 119 -7.03 9.44 -0.97
N LEU A 120 -5.97 10.20 -1.30
CA LEU A 120 -5.03 9.86 -2.36
C LEU A 120 -4.18 8.64 -2.04
N ASP A 121 -4.06 8.25 -0.77
CA ASP A 121 -3.44 6.99 -0.32
C ASP A 121 -4.08 5.80 -1.02
N ASN A 122 -5.41 5.79 -1.12
CA ASN A 122 -6.16 4.75 -1.84
C ASN A 122 -5.85 4.68 -3.35
N LEU A 123 -5.11 5.65 -3.90
CA LEU A 123 -4.58 5.65 -5.26
C LEU A 123 -3.07 5.39 -5.30
N THR A 124 -2.31 6.12 -4.49
CA THR A 124 -0.84 6.13 -4.53
C THR A 124 -0.25 4.85 -3.94
N VAL A 125 -0.75 4.37 -2.81
CA VAL A 125 -0.26 3.16 -2.14
C VAL A 125 -0.38 1.92 -3.03
N PRO A 126 -1.55 1.58 -3.59
CA PRO A 126 -1.68 0.36 -4.40
C PRO A 126 -0.91 0.47 -5.73
N LEU A 127 -0.99 1.60 -6.43
CA LEU A 127 -0.29 1.79 -7.70
C LEU A 127 1.22 1.84 -7.52
N GLY A 128 1.70 2.59 -6.52
CA GLY A 128 3.11 2.75 -6.22
C GLY A 128 3.75 1.43 -5.79
N SER A 129 3.08 0.68 -4.90
CA SER A 129 3.59 -0.62 -4.44
C SER A 129 3.71 -1.63 -5.58
N ALA A 130 2.69 -1.72 -6.44
CA ALA A 130 2.72 -2.63 -7.59
C ALA A 130 3.77 -2.23 -8.63
N ALA A 131 3.85 -0.94 -8.98
CA ALA A 131 4.82 -0.43 -9.95
C ALA A 131 6.26 -0.62 -9.46
N LEU A 132 6.52 -0.36 -8.18
CA LEU A 132 7.83 -0.52 -7.57
C LEU A 132 8.23 -1.99 -7.51
N ALA A 133 7.32 -2.88 -7.08
CA ALA A 133 7.56 -4.31 -7.07
C ALA A 133 7.89 -4.83 -8.48
N TYR A 134 7.10 -4.44 -9.48
CA TYR A 134 7.32 -4.85 -10.87
C TYR A 134 8.67 -4.36 -11.41
N GLY A 135 8.99 -3.07 -11.22
CA GLY A 135 10.24 -2.48 -11.70
C GLY A 135 11.48 -3.11 -11.05
N LEU A 136 11.43 -3.37 -9.74
CA LEU A 136 12.52 -4.04 -9.04
C LEU A 136 12.65 -5.51 -9.46
N MET A 137 11.56 -6.24 -9.60
CA MET A 137 11.63 -7.64 -10.03
C MET A 137 12.12 -7.79 -11.48
N LEU A 138 11.85 -6.82 -12.35
CA LEU A 138 12.40 -6.76 -13.71
C LEU A 138 13.90 -6.42 -13.74
N GLY A 139 14.33 -5.44 -12.94
CA GLY A 139 15.71 -4.94 -12.98
C GLY A 139 16.76 -5.93 -12.48
N TRP A 140 16.34 -7.00 -11.80
CA TRP A 140 17.19 -8.05 -11.26
C TRP A 140 17.11 -9.37 -12.04
N GLY A 141 16.25 -9.43 -13.07
CA GLY A 141 16.01 -10.59 -13.92
C GLY A 141 16.87 -10.63 -15.19
#